data_AF-X0U729-F1
#
_entry.id   AF-X0U729-F1
#
_cell.length_a   1.000
_cell.length_b   1.000
_cell.length_c   1.000
_cell.angle_alpha   90.00
_cell.angle_beta   90.00
_cell.angle_gamma   90.00
#
_symmetry.space_group_name_H-M   'P 1'
#
loop_
_entity.id
_entity.type
_entity.pdbx_description
1 polymer ?
#
loop_
_entity_poly.entity_id
_entity_poly.type
_entity_poly.pdbx_seq_one_letter_code
_entity_poly.pdbx_strand_id
1 'polypeptide(L)'
;MFPKNKRIEDEEVLESFRRLPCVVCDCAPPSDPCHITSKGAGGGDAEENLISMCREHHQEQHGKGWIWMCEQYYNLKVVLEGKGRHDVFRR
;
A
#
# COMPACT_ATOMS: atom_id res chain seq x y z
N MET A 1 -0.70 13.16 26.36
CA MET A 1 -0.14 12.42 25.22
C MET A 1 -0.58 10.97 25.38
N PHE A 2 -1.52 10.50 24.58
CA PHE A 2 -1.94 9.09 24.63
C PHE A 2 -0.78 8.21 24.14
N PRO A 3 -0.53 7.05 24.75
CA PRO A 3 0.50 6.14 24.28
C PRO A 3 0.19 5.75 22.83
N LYS A 4 1.13 6.03 21.92
CA LYS A 4 1.04 5.55 20.54
C LYS A 4 1.24 4.03 20.59
N ASN A 5 0.36 3.27 19.94
CA ASN A 5 0.51 1.82 19.83
C ASN A 5 1.93 1.47 19.38
N LYS A 6 2.50 0.42 20.00
CA LYS A 6 3.82 -0.08 19.64
C LYS A 6 3.78 -0.50 18.16
N ARG A 7 4.69 0.05 17.37
CA ARG A 7 4.79 -0.23 15.94
C ARG A 7 5.14 -1.71 15.76
N ILE A 8 4.44 -2.36 14.83
CA ILE A 8 4.86 -3.66 14.30
C ILE A 8 5.73 -3.32 13.09
N GLU A 9 7.03 -3.54 13.24
CA GLU A 9 8.02 -3.45 12.18
C GLU A 9 8.42 -4.88 11.85
N ASP A 10 8.06 -5.33 10.65
CA ASP A 10 8.34 -6.67 10.16
C ASP A 10 9.14 -6.57 8.86
N GLU A 11 10.45 -6.73 9.00
CA GLU A 11 11.39 -6.61 7.89
C GLU A 11 11.21 -7.75 6.87
N GLU A 12 10.80 -8.93 7.32
CA GLU A 12 10.54 -10.08 6.44
C GLU A 12 9.33 -9.82 5.55
N VAL A 13 8.26 -9.24 6.12
CA VAL A 13 7.09 -8.80 5.34
C VAL A 13 7.50 -7.70 4.36
N LEU A 14 8.25 -6.68 4.78
CA LEU A 14 8.68 -5.62 3.86
C LEU A 14 9.53 -6.17 2.70
N GLU A 15 10.43 -7.10 2.98
CA GLU A 15 11.24 -7.79 1.97
C GLU A 15 10.42 -8.64 1.01
N SER A 16 9.36 -9.30 1.49
CA SER A 16 8.47 -10.09 0.62
C SER A 16 7.81 -9.20 -0.44
N PHE A 17 7.30 -8.03 -0.04
CA PHE A 17 6.68 -7.06 -0.96
C PHE A 17 7.68 -6.41 -1.92
N ARG A 18 8.96 -6.26 -1.53
CA ARG A 18 10.01 -5.75 -2.44
C ARG A 18 10.29 -6.69 -3.61
N ARG A 19 10.02 -7.99 -3.43
CA ARG A 19 10.24 -9.05 -4.43
C ARG A 19 9.03 -9.30 -5.32
N LEU A 20 7.89 -8.66 -5.05
CA LEU A 20 6.69 -8.77 -5.87
C LEU A 20 6.68 -7.73 -6.99
N PRO A 21 6.09 -8.04 -8.16
CA PRO A 21 5.83 -7.05 -9.19
C PRO A 21 4.94 -5.91 -8.69
N CYS A 22 4.97 -4.79 -9.41
CA CYS A 22 4.05 -3.69 -9.12
C CYS A 22 2.61 -4.12 -9.39
N VAL A 23 1.72 -3.94 -8.40
CA VAL A 23 0.30 -4.29 -8.54
C VAL A 23 -0.43 -3.48 -9.63
N VAL A 24 0.11 -2.32 -10.02
CA VAL A 24 -0.51 -1.40 -10.99
C VAL A 24 -0.09 -1.70 -12.42
N CYS A 25 1.19 -2.02 -12.67
CA CYS A 25 1.72 -2.16 -14.03
C CYS A 25 2.48 -3.47 -14.29
N ASP A 26 2.52 -4.38 -13.31
CA ASP A 26 3.20 -5.67 -13.37
C ASP A 26 4.71 -5.58 -13.71
N CYS A 27 5.32 -4.39 -13.57
CA CYS A 27 6.74 -4.26 -13.81
C CYS A 27 7.53 -5.14 -12.84
N ALA A 28 8.63 -5.70 -13.33
CA ALA A 28 9.47 -6.58 -12.55
C ALA A 28 9.99 -5.86 -11.28
N PRO A 29 10.26 -6.61 -10.20
CA PRO A 29 10.93 -6.09 -9.01
C PRO A 29 12.25 -5.36 -9.33
N PRO A 30 12.71 -4.44 -8.46
CA PRO A 30 12.21 -4.21 -7.10
C PRO A 30 10.97 -3.31 -7.05
N SER A 31 10.04 -3.66 -6.16
CA SER A 31 8.92 -2.79 -5.76
C SER A 31 9.17 -2.14 -4.41
N ASP A 32 8.53 -1.02 -4.16
CA ASP A 32 8.42 -0.41 -2.85
C ASP A 32 7.18 -0.97 -2.12
N PRO A 33 7.29 -1.36 -0.83
CA PRO A 33 6.14 -1.68 0.00
C PRO A 33 5.39 -0.39 0.33
N CYS A 34 4.21 -0.23 -0.26
CA CYS A 34 3.35 0.94 -0.07
C CYS A 34 2.31 0.67 1.03
N HIS A 35 2.32 1.51 2.07
CA HIS A 35 1.34 1.44 3.15
C HIS A 35 0.00 2.03 2.74
N ILE A 36 -1.06 1.23 2.83
CA ILE A 36 -2.44 1.67 2.57
C ILE A 36 -2.87 2.68 3.64
N THR A 37 -2.70 2.33 4.92
CA THR A 37 -2.78 3.26 6.06
C THR A 37 -1.36 3.67 6.43
N SER A 38 -1.09 4.97 6.41
CA SER A 38 0.25 5.50 6.66
C SER A 38 0.78 5.15 8.05
N LYS A 39 2.11 5.07 8.18
CA LYS A 39 2.80 4.90 9.48
C LYS A 39 2.41 5.97 10.50
N GLY A 40 2.17 7.20 10.03
CA GLY A 40 1.74 8.33 10.88
C GLY A 40 0.32 8.18 11.43
N ALA A 41 -0.55 7.49 10.70
CA ALA A 41 -1.93 7.20 11.09
C ALA A 41 -2.08 5.87 11.88
N GLY A 42 -0.96 5.21 12.21
CA GLY A 42 -0.95 3.97 13.00
C GLY A 42 -0.98 2.68 12.17
N GLY A 43 -0.78 2.75 10.85
CA GLY A 43 -0.61 1.55 10.02
C GLY A 43 0.74 0.88 10.27
N GLY A 44 0.72 -0.43 10.54
CA GLY A 44 1.91 -1.25 10.74
C GLY A 44 2.42 -1.89 9.45
N ASP A 45 3.57 -2.55 9.55
CA ASP A 45 4.15 -3.38 8.49
C ASP A 45 3.46 -4.76 8.48
N ALA A 46 2.16 -4.77 8.16
CA ALA A 46 1.32 -5.96 8.10
C ALA A 46 0.86 -6.20 6.67
N GLU A 47 0.71 -7.47 6.26
CA GLU A 47 0.37 -7.84 4.88
C GLU A 47 -0.95 -7.22 4.41
N GLU A 48 -1.93 -7.08 5.30
CA GLU A 48 -3.22 -6.43 5.03
C GLU A 48 -3.11 -4.92 4.78
N ASN A 49 -2.00 -4.31 5.22
CA ASN A 49 -1.75 -2.87 5.11
C ASN A 49 -0.69 -2.53 4.05
N LEU A 50 -0.16 -3.52 3.34
CA LEU A 50 0.89 -3.35 2.34
C LEU A 50 0.46 -3.82 0.95
N ILE A 51 0.96 -3.12 -0.06
CA ILE A 51 0.91 -3.52 -1.48
C ILE A 51 2.26 -3.22 -2.15
N SER A 52 2.63 -4.01 -3.16
CA SER A 52 3.85 -3.79 -3.93
C SER A 52 3.61 -2.80 -5.05
N MET A 53 4.33 -1.68 -5.04
CA MET A 53 4.26 -0.67 -6.10
C MET A 53 5.65 -0.32 -6.62
N CYS A 54 5.80 -0.12 -7.93
CA CYS A 54 7.02 0.49 -8.43
C CYS A 54 7.16 1.92 -7.91
N ARG A 55 8.38 2.46 -7.98
CA ARG A 55 8.66 3.80 -7.47
C ARG A 55 7.73 4.87 -8.04
N GLU A 56 7.41 4.77 -9.33
CA GLU A 56 6.53 5.73 -10.02
C GLU A 56 5.12 5.75 -9.44
N HIS A 57 4.44 4.60 -9.42
CA HIS A 57 3.08 4.50 -8.87
C HIS A 57 3.02 4.75 -7.36
N HIS A 58 4.09 4.41 -6.63
CA HIS A 58 4.18 4.73 -5.21
C HIS A 58 4.25 6.25 -4.97
N GLN A 59 5.02 6.98 -5.79
CA GLN A 59 5.05 8.45 -5.71
C GLN A 59 3.73 9.07 -6.16
N GLU A 60 3.08 8.49 -7.16
CA GLU A 60 1.78 8.94 -7.61
C GLU A 60 0.71 8.76 -6.52
N GLN A 61 0.74 7.64 -5.80
CA GLN A 61 -0.10 7.42 -4.63
C GLN A 61 0.12 8.52 -3.59
N HIS A 62 1.37 8.86 -3.28
CA HIS A 62 1.68 9.94 -2.33
C HIS A 62 1.19 11.31 -2.81
N GLY A 63 1.25 11.58 -4.11
CA GLY A 63 0.88 12.87 -4.69
C GLY A 63 -0.62 13.05 -4.93
N LYS A 64 -1.34 11.99 -5.31
CA LYS A 64 -2.74 12.05 -5.77
C LYS A 64 -3.73 11.33 -4.87
N GLY A 65 -3.27 10.37 -4.06
CA GLY A 65 -4.07 9.64 -3.10
C GLY A 65 -4.87 8.45 -3.68
N TRP A 66 -5.41 7.63 -2.78
CA TRP A 66 -6.03 6.33 -3.12
C TRP A 66 -7.26 6.43 -4.00
N ILE A 67 -8.12 7.44 -3.80
CA ILE A 67 -9.33 7.64 -4.63
C ILE A 67 -8.93 7.81 -6.09
N TRP A 68 -8.01 8.74 -6.37
CA TRP A 68 -7.55 8.99 -7.73
C TRP A 68 -6.88 7.75 -8.35
N MET A 69 -6.04 7.06 -7.57
CA MET A 69 -5.39 5.83 -8.02
C MET A 69 -6.42 4.74 -8.40
N CYS A 70 -7.49 4.57 -7.61
CA CYS A 70 -8.54 3.59 -7.89
C CYS A 70 -9.43 3.97 -9.08
N GLU A 71 -9.54 5.27 -9.39
CA GLU A 71 -10.24 5.75 -10.59
C GLU A 71 -9.43 5.48 -11.86
N GLN A 72 -8.10 5.54 -11.80
CA GLN A 72 -7.24 5.28 -12.96
C GLN A 72 -6.88 3.81 -13.15
N TYR A 73 -6.70 3.07 -12.05
CA TYR A 73 -6.13 1.72 -12.07
C TYR A 73 -7.13 0.71 -11.49
N TYR A 74 -7.89 0.07 -12.37
CA TYR A 74 -8.92 -0.91 -11.97
C TYR A 74 -8.34 -2.11 -11.21
N ASN A 75 -7.18 -2.61 -11.62
CA ASN A 75 -6.45 -3.68 -10.92
C ASN A 75 -6.14 -3.32 -9.47
N LEU A 76 -5.68 -2.09 -9.22
CA LEU A 76 -5.43 -1.62 -7.86
C LEU A 76 -6.71 -1.64 -7.02
N LYS A 77 -7.83 -1.15 -7.58
CA LYS A 77 -9.13 -1.18 -6.89
C LYS A 77 -9.52 -2.61 -6.52
N VAL A 78 -9.39 -3.56 -7.44
CA VAL A 78 -9.69 -4.98 -7.18
C VAL A 78 -8.81 -5.55 -6.07
N VAL A 79 -7.51 -5.22 -6.04
CA VAL A 79 -6.62 -5.66 -4.96
C VAL A 79 -7.02 -5.06 -3.61
N LEU A 80 -7.36 -3.78 -3.57
CA LEU A 80 -7.81 -3.13 -2.33
C LEU A 80 -9.16 -3.71 -1.86
N GLU A 81 -10.09 -4.02 -2.76
CA GLU A 81 -11.33 -4.74 -2.46
C GLU A 81 -11.05 -6.15 -1.91
N GLY A 82 -10.13 -6.89 -2.52
CA GLY A 82 -9.71 -8.21 -2.04
C GLY A 82 -9.07 -8.18 -0.65
N LYS A 83 -8.40 -7.07 -0.30
CA LYS A 83 -7.87 -6.82 1.05
C LYS A 83 -8.92 -6.25 2.02
N GLY A 84 -10.16 -6.06 1.60
CA GLY A 84 -11.23 -5.46 2.42
C GLY A 84 -11.07 -3.95 2.68
N ARG A 85 -10.17 -3.28 1.96
CA ARG A 85 -9.81 -1.87 2.15
C ARG A 85 -10.73 -0.91 1.41
N HIS A 86 -12.04 -1.09 1.56
CA HIS A 86 -13.04 -0.24 0.92
C HIS A 86 -13.02 1.20 1.46
N ASP A 87 -12.48 1.37 2.68
CA ASP A 87 -12.35 2.63 3.42
C ASP A 87 -11.53 3.70 2.71
N VAL A 88 -10.61 3.31 1.81
CA VAL A 88 -9.69 4.27 1.17
C VAL A 88 -10.17 4.82 -0.17
N PHE A 89 -11.26 4.27 -0.72
CA PHE A 89 -11.81 4.70 -2.01
C PHE A 89 -13.34 4.77 -2.08
N ARG A 90 -14.07 4.31 -1.06
CA ARG A 90 -15.51 4.59 -0.92
C ARG A 90 -15.69 5.77 0.04
N ARG A 91 -16.37 6.81 -0.44
CA ARG A 91 -16.82 7.92 0.42
C ARG A 91 -18.02 7.52 1.25
#